data_AF-A0A356AMA9-F1
#
_entry.id   AF-A0A356AMA9-F1
#
_cell.length_a   1.000
_cell.length_b   1.000
_cell.length_c   1.000
_cell.angle_alpha   90.00
_cell.angle_beta   90.00
_cell.angle_gamma   90.00
#
_symmetry.space_group_name_H-M   'P 1'
#
loop_
_entity.id
_entity.type
_entity.pdbx_description
1 polymer ?
#
loop_
_entity_poly.entity_id
_entity_poly.type
_entity_poly.pdbx_seq_one_letter_code
_entity_poly.pdbx_strand_id
1 'polypeptide(L)'
;MSAREEFEQIFTDNINRPGSKELLEWLKTTDFFTAPASTRFHCACEGGLVQHSVSVYRVMREKHFEKGDSEESFAVCGLLHDVCKAQYYKVSTRNFKNPETGAWEQRPYFSVEDSFP
;
A
#
# COMPACT_ATOMS: atom_id res chain seq x y z
N MET A 1 -9.51 -7.07 12.38
CA MET A 1 -8.25 -7.35 11.69
C MET A 1 -7.83 -6.07 11.00
N SER A 2 -6.60 -5.61 11.23
CA SER A 2 -6.01 -4.48 10.52
C SER A 2 -5.71 -4.84 9.06
N ALA A 3 -5.55 -3.85 8.18
CA ALA A 3 -5.19 -4.09 6.78
C ALA A 3 -3.85 -4.86 6.64
N ARG A 4 -2.90 -4.62 7.56
CA ARG A 4 -1.64 -5.36 7.62
C ARG A 4 -1.85 -6.84 7.97
N GLU A 5 -2.56 -7.12 9.05
CA GLU A 5 -2.85 -8.51 9.45
C GLU A 5 -3.60 -9.27 8.35
N GLU A 6 -4.55 -8.62 7.70
CA GLU A 6 -5.29 -9.20 6.58
C GLU A 6 -4.39 -9.45 5.36
N PHE A 7 -3.52 -8.50 5.00
CA PHE A 7 -2.54 -8.70 3.94
C PHE A 7 -1.64 -9.90 4.23
N GLU A 8 -1.07 -9.99 5.44
CA GLU A 8 -0.17 -11.08 5.83
C GLU A 8 -0.88 -12.44 5.82
N GLN A 9 -2.15 -12.49 6.24
CA GLN A 9 -2.97 -13.69 6.20
C GLN A 9 -3.24 -14.14 4.75
N ILE A 10 -3.76 -13.24 3.90
CA ILE A 10 -4.07 -13.57 2.50
C ILE A 10 -2.79 -13.99 1.74
N PHE A 11 -1.68 -13.27 1.97
CA PHE A 11 -0.40 -13.57 1.35
C PHE A 11 0.07 -14.98 1.74
N THR A 12 0.06 -15.30 3.04
CA THR A 12 0.56 -16.59 3.54
C THR A 12 -0.33 -17.76 3.12
N ASP A 13 -1.65 -17.55 3.07
CA ASP A 13 -2.59 -18.60 2.67
C ASP A 13 -2.52 -18.94 1.18
N ASN A 14 -2.26 -17.94 0.33
CA ASN A 14 -2.43 -18.09 -1.13
C ASN A 14 -1.12 -18.07 -1.92
N ILE A 15 -0.04 -17.45 -1.42
CA ILE A 15 1.22 -17.26 -2.17
C ILE A 15 2.31 -18.22 -1.66
N ASN A 16 2.46 -19.35 -2.36
CA ASN A 16 3.28 -20.48 -1.93
C ASN A 16 4.53 -20.69 -2.80
N ARG A 17 4.74 -19.87 -3.83
CA ARG A 17 5.92 -19.93 -4.69
C ARG A 17 7.24 -19.68 -3.95
N PRO A 18 8.36 -20.27 -4.42
CA PRO A 18 9.68 -20.02 -3.86
C PRO A 18 10.00 -18.51 -3.78
N GLY A 19 10.54 -18.07 -2.65
CA GLY A 19 10.85 -16.66 -2.40
C GLY A 19 9.70 -15.83 -1.81
N SER A 20 8.48 -16.37 -1.70
CA SER A 20 7.33 -15.60 -1.20
C SER A 20 7.51 -15.19 0.26
N LYS A 21 8.01 -16.10 1.10
CA LYS A 21 8.29 -15.82 2.52
C LYS A 21 9.36 -14.75 2.69
N GLU A 22 10.45 -14.85 1.94
CA GLU A 22 11.55 -13.90 1.95
C GLU A 22 11.08 -12.52 1.49
N LEU A 23 10.23 -12.46 0.46
CA LEU A 23 9.62 -11.21 -0.01
C LEU A 23 8.71 -10.59 1.06
N LEU A 24 7.88 -11.39 1.73
CA LEU A 24 7.00 -10.89 2.80
C LEU A 24 7.82 -10.34 3.98
N GLU A 25 8.88 -11.04 4.38
CA GLU A 25 9.79 -10.54 5.42
C GLU A 25 10.50 -9.26 4.98
N TRP A 26 10.94 -9.16 3.72
CA TRP A 26 11.50 -7.92 3.19
C TRP A 26 10.50 -6.76 3.22
N LEU A 27 9.24 -6.98 2.80
CA LEU A 27 8.19 -5.94 2.86
C LEU A 27 8.00 -5.39 4.28
N LYS A 28 8.09 -6.25 5.31
CA LYS A 28 8.00 -5.83 6.72
C LYS A 28 9.15 -4.92 7.16
N THR A 29 10.27 -4.91 6.44
CA THR A 29 11.39 -3.98 6.67
C THR A 29 11.24 -2.64 5.94
N THR A 30 10.31 -2.54 4.99
CA THR A 30 10.01 -1.31 4.24
C THR A 30 8.89 -0.50 4.90
N ASP A 31 8.55 0.63 4.31
CA ASP A 31 7.38 1.42 4.73
C ASP A 31 6.07 0.94 4.10
N PHE A 32 6.03 -0.15 3.33
CA PHE A 32 4.84 -0.59 2.57
C PHE A 32 3.54 -0.64 3.41
N PHE A 33 3.65 -1.05 4.68
CA PHE A 33 2.53 -1.17 5.61
C PHE A 33 2.11 0.14 6.28
N THR A 34 2.92 1.19 6.18
CA THR A 34 2.69 2.52 6.78
C THR A 34 2.59 3.63 5.74
N ALA A 35 3.08 3.40 4.52
CA ALA A 35 3.08 4.36 3.43
C ALA A 35 1.65 4.70 2.96
N PRO A 36 1.44 5.91 2.45
CA PRO A 36 0.20 6.24 1.74
C PRO A 36 0.14 5.54 0.39
N ALA A 37 -1.06 5.39 -0.19
CA ALA A 37 -1.19 4.91 -1.58
C ALA A 37 -0.98 6.02 -2.62
N SER A 38 -1.06 7.29 -2.17
CA SER A 38 -1.00 8.49 -3.00
C SER A 38 -0.57 9.71 -2.19
N THR A 39 -0.02 10.72 -2.86
CA THR A 39 0.31 12.00 -2.22
C THR A 39 -0.89 12.92 -1.99
N ARG A 40 -2.01 12.69 -2.70
CA ARG A 40 -3.18 13.57 -2.68
C ARG A 40 -4.52 12.87 -2.91
N PHE A 41 -4.53 11.71 -3.56
CA PHE A 41 -5.76 11.04 -3.97
C PHE A 41 -6.23 10.00 -2.93
N HIS A 42 -6.80 8.88 -3.38
CA HIS A 42 -7.33 7.85 -2.50
C HIS A 42 -6.24 7.29 -1.58
N CYS A 43 -6.62 7.00 -0.33
CA CYS A 43 -5.73 6.46 0.69
C CYS A 43 -4.42 7.27 0.83
N ALA A 44 -4.50 8.59 0.69
CA ALA A 44 -3.43 9.53 1.03
C ALA A 44 -3.35 9.74 2.55
N CYS A 45 -3.16 8.65 3.29
CA CYS A 45 -3.07 8.58 4.74
C CYS A 45 -2.06 7.49 5.13
N GLU A 46 -1.60 7.50 6.39
CA GLU A 46 -0.75 6.43 6.91
C GLU A 46 -1.44 5.07 6.78
N GLY A 47 -0.69 4.06 6.33
CA GLY A 47 -1.18 2.71 6.05
C GLY A 47 -2.09 2.61 4.81
N GLY A 48 -2.23 3.69 4.05
CA GLY A 48 -3.10 3.74 2.89
C GLY A 48 -2.71 2.77 1.78
N LEU A 49 -1.41 2.48 1.62
CA LEU A 49 -0.90 1.58 0.59
C LEU A 49 -1.36 0.14 0.80
N VAL A 50 -1.15 -0.43 1.99
CA VAL A 50 -1.62 -1.79 2.30
C VAL A 50 -3.15 -1.88 2.29
N GLN A 51 -3.85 -0.84 2.77
CA GLN A 51 -5.32 -0.78 2.68
C GLN A 51 -5.79 -0.84 1.22
N HIS A 52 -5.11 -0.12 0.33
CA HIS A 52 -5.40 -0.13 -1.10
C HIS A 52 -5.18 -1.53 -1.71
N SER A 53 -4.02 -2.15 -1.46
CA SER A 53 -3.69 -3.51 -1.94
C SER A 53 -4.73 -4.55 -1.51
N VAL A 54 -5.13 -4.56 -0.24
CA VAL A 54 -6.16 -5.48 0.26
C VAL A 54 -7.51 -5.21 -0.41
N SER A 55 -7.88 -3.95 -0.59
CA SER A 55 -9.14 -3.58 -1.27
C SER A 55 -9.15 -4.03 -2.73
N VAL A 56 -8.03 -3.88 -3.45
CA VAL A 56 -7.90 -4.33 -4.85
C VAL A 56 -8.03 -5.84 -4.93
N TYR A 57 -7.30 -6.60 -4.09
CA TYR A 57 -7.43 -8.05 -4.02
C TYR A 57 -8.87 -8.49 -3.76
N ARG A 58 -9.55 -7.91 -2.77
CA ARG A 58 -10.95 -8.25 -2.45
C ARG A 58 -11.87 -8.03 -3.64
N VAL A 59 -11.79 -6.86 -4.29
CA VAL A 59 -12.64 -6.54 -5.44
C VAL A 59 -12.33 -7.47 -6.62
N MET A 60 -11.06 -7.75 -6.89
CA MET A 60 -10.65 -8.71 -7.92
C MET A 60 -11.24 -10.09 -7.64
N ARG A 61 -11.05 -10.60 -6.42
CA ARG A 61 -11.53 -11.92 -6.03
C ARG A 61 -13.06 -12.01 -5.96
N GLU A 62 -13.75 -10.96 -5.54
CA GLU A 62 -15.22 -10.96 -5.43
C GLU A 62 -15.90 -10.88 -6.80
N LYS A 63 -15.40 -10.04 -7.70
CA LYS A 63 -16.10 -9.68 -8.95
C LYS A 63 -15.58 -10.36 -10.21
N HIS A 64 -14.32 -10.82 -10.18
CA HIS A 64 -13.62 -11.24 -11.39
C HIS A 64 -13.05 -12.65 -11.31
N PHE A 65 -13.18 -13.32 -10.17
CA PHE A 65 -12.70 -14.69 -10.02
C PHE A 65 -13.72 -15.70 -10.51
N GLU A 66 -13.29 -16.55 -11.43
CA GLU A 66 -14.11 -17.59 -12.05
C GLU A 66 -13.57 -18.99 -11.73
N LYS A 67 -14.40 -20.02 -11.98
CA LYS A 67 -14.01 -21.41 -11.75
C LYS A 67 -12.87 -21.80 -12.70
N GLY A 68 -11.70 -22.05 -12.14
CA GLY A 68 -10.49 -22.41 -12.88
C GLY A 68 -9.37 -21.38 -12.75
N ASP A 69 -9.69 -20.18 -12.23
CA ASP A 69 -8.68 -19.18 -11.90
C ASP A 69 -7.80 -19.64 -10.74
N SER A 70 -6.56 -19.13 -10.74
CA SER A 70 -5.57 -19.40 -9.71
C SER A 70 -5.70 -18.39 -8.56
N GLU A 71 -6.05 -18.88 -7.37
CA GLU A 71 -6.08 -18.07 -6.14
C GLU A 71 -4.71 -17.40 -5.88
N GLU A 72 -3.60 -18.12 -6.10
CA GLU A 72 -2.25 -17.55 -5.99
C GLU A 72 -2.03 -16.40 -6.97
N SER A 73 -2.47 -16.54 -8.23
CA SER A 73 -2.30 -15.49 -9.23
C SER A 73 -3.12 -14.24 -8.89
N PHE A 74 -4.34 -14.40 -8.39
CA PHE A 74 -5.16 -13.28 -7.90
C PHE A 74 -4.54 -12.62 -6.66
N ALA A 75 -4.00 -13.40 -5.73
CA ALA A 75 -3.31 -12.87 -4.55
C ALA A 75 -2.05 -12.08 -4.95
N VAL A 76 -1.22 -12.62 -5.85
CA VAL A 76 -0.03 -11.92 -6.37
C VAL A 76 -0.43 -10.62 -7.07
N CYS A 77 -1.36 -10.67 -8.03
CA CYS A 77 -1.78 -9.49 -8.76
C CYS A 77 -2.43 -8.45 -7.84
N GLY A 78 -3.39 -8.84 -7.00
CA GLY A 78 -4.12 -7.91 -6.15
C GLY A 78 -3.25 -7.28 -5.06
N LEU A 79 -2.54 -8.10 -4.30
CA LEU A 79 -1.75 -7.61 -3.16
C LEU A 79 -0.49 -6.85 -3.60
N LEU A 80 0.19 -7.33 -4.65
CA LEU A 80 1.53 -6.84 -5.04
C LEU A 80 1.53 -5.92 -6.25
N HIS A 81 0.38 -5.53 -6.83
CA HIS A 81 0.36 -4.63 -8.00
C HIS A 81 1.13 -3.32 -7.80
N ASP A 82 1.11 -2.80 -6.57
CA ASP A 82 1.73 -1.54 -6.16
C ASP A 82 2.97 -1.75 -5.27
N VAL A 83 3.58 -2.95 -5.32
CA VAL A 83 4.78 -3.26 -4.51
C VAL A 83 5.96 -2.31 -4.80
N CYS A 84 6.02 -1.77 -6.02
CA CYS A 84 7.01 -0.76 -6.42
C CYS A 84 6.90 0.56 -5.65
N LYS A 85 5.80 0.80 -4.92
CA LYS A 85 5.63 1.98 -4.07
C LYS A 85 6.24 1.83 -2.68
N ALA A 86 6.80 0.65 -2.34
CA ALA A 86 7.60 0.51 -1.14
C ALA A 86 8.77 1.52 -1.19
N GLN A 87 8.92 2.31 -0.14
CA GLN A 87 9.90 3.37 0.05
C GLN A 87 9.83 4.53 -0.98
N TYR A 88 8.72 4.65 -1.71
CA TYR A 88 8.53 5.67 -2.75
C TYR A 88 8.03 7.02 -2.23
N TYR A 89 7.26 7.00 -1.13
CA TYR A 89 6.69 8.21 -0.53
C TYR A 89 7.47 8.65 0.70
N LYS A 90 7.55 9.96 0.92
CA LYS A 90 8.12 10.55 2.14
C LYS A 90 7.16 11.55 2.76
N VAL A 91 7.17 11.61 4.10
CA VAL A 91 6.51 12.69 4.83
C VAL A 91 7.41 13.92 4.75
N SER A 92 6.90 15.00 4.18
CA SER A 92 7.55 16.30 4.10
C SER A 92 6.61 17.37 4.67
N THR A 93 7.05 18.62 4.71
CA THR A 93 6.26 19.75 5.20
C THR A 93 6.05 20.80 4.12
N ARG A 94 4.85 21.38 4.08
CA ARG A 94 4.54 22.51 3.19
C ARG A 94 3.96 23.67 3.99
N ASN A 95 4.25 24.88 3.53
CA ASN A 95 3.64 26.08 4.06
C ASN A 95 2.18 26.14 3.59
N PHE A 96 1.27 26.27 4.54
CA PHE A 96 -0.16 26.42 4.33
C PHE A 96 -0.61 27.72 4.97
N LYS A 97 -1.27 28.59 4.19
CA LYS A 97 -1.87 29.80 4.73
C LYS A 97 -3.25 29.45 5.28
N ASN A 98 -3.42 29.56 6.58
CA ASN A 98 -4.68 29.28 7.25
C ASN A 98 -5.73 30.33 6.81
N PRO A 99 -6.85 29.92 6.20
CA PRO A 99 -7.86 30.86 5.71
C PRO A 99 -8.63 31.57 6.83
N GLU A 100 -8.69 31.00 8.04
CA GLU A 100 -9.41 31.58 9.18
C GLU A 100 -8.55 32.60 9.93
N THR A 101 -7.26 32.32 10.10
CA THR A 101 -6.35 33.18 10.89
C THR A 101 -5.44 34.07 10.02
N GLY A 102 -5.30 33.75 8.72
CA GLY A 102 -4.39 34.42 7.80
C GLY A 102 -2.89 34.09 8.02
N ALA A 103 -2.56 33.31 9.05
CA ALA A 103 -1.20 32.94 9.41
C ALA A 103 -0.65 31.81 8.52
N TRP A 104 0.68 31.76 8.38
CA TRP A 104 1.37 30.65 7.74
C TRP A 104 1.66 29.56 8.77
N GLU A 105 1.27 28.33 8.46
CA GLU A 105 1.49 27.14 9.28
C GLU A 105 2.21 26.08 8.43
N GLN A 106 3.11 25.31 9.05
CA GLN A 106 3.65 24.10 8.40
C GLN A 106 2.69 22.94 8.61
N ARG A 107 2.34 22.25 7.52
CA ARG A 107 1.53 21.02 7.57
C ARG A 107 2.27 19.85 6.92
N PRO A 108 2.15 18.63 7.48
CA PRO A 108 2.69 17.45 6.84
C PRO A 108 1.99 17.22 5.50
N TYR A 109 2.76 16.77 4.51
CA TYR A 109 2.26 16.31 3.22
C TYR A 109 3.14 15.15 2.74
N PHE A 110 2.57 14.31 1.88
CA PHE A 110 3.34 13.23 1.26
C PHE A 110 3.97 13.72 -0.05
N SER A 111 5.27 13.53 -0.21
CA SER A 111 6.02 13.76 -1.44
C SER A 111 6.48 12.44 -2.05
N VAL A 112 6.84 12.50 -3.33
CA VAL A 112 7.51 11.40 -4.04
C VAL A 112 9.02 11.60 -3.94
N GLU A 113 9.73 10.55 -3.56
CA GLU A 113 11.20 10.48 -3.61
C GLU A 113 11.60 9.07 -4.02
N ASP A 114 11.65 8.84 -5.33
CA ASP A 114 12.01 7.53 -5.87
C ASP A 114 13.51 7.31 -5.71
N SER A 115 13.86 6.40 -4.80
CA SER A 115 15.24 6.06 -4.48
C SER A 115 15.71 4.78 -5.20
N PHE A 116 14.81 4.10 -5.94
CA PHE A 116 15.18 2.93 -6.74
C PHE A 116 15.76 3.38 -8.09
N PRO A 117 16.89 2.78 -8.53
CA PRO A 117 17.57 3.15 -9.78
C PRO A 117 16.79 2.79 -11.06
#